data_AF-A0A933ZS69-F1
#
_entry.id   AF-A0A933ZS69-F1
#
_cell.length_a   1.000
_cell.length_b   1.000
_cell.length_c   1.000
_cell.angle_alpha   90.00
_cell.angle_beta   90.00
_cell.angle_gamma   90.00
#
_symmetry.space_group_name_H-M   'P 1'
#
loop_
_entity.id
_entity.type
_entity.pdbx_description
1 polymer ?
#
loop_
_entity_poly.entity_id
_entity_poly.type
_entity_poly.pdbx_seq_one_letter_code
_entity_poly.pdbx_strand_id
1 'polypeptide(L)'
;MAAAVYLKANGLTLAGVALASLCPTFGLLAAARFKPAAALLVAELAFVGWRLSGTMPKGWRYCENRDCGRAPWWSHLAPESEAVFAGLELSHLAGVVGDSKHASFHNTFREAYESQADVEGGLPNPLLLWSTRETVRTLVRVPPGAARAPCVVFLHGFGGLLTPYMEVIATGLPGYVVVAPQLDDVGGWGSPRGEAVVKGALAALPPEVDRSRVFLVGLSNGSLQGTRYSPLFAKAVLLSGLGDTGGGHLLAISGRSDQRVSFEFIESEARALRARGVDVAVRRLDADHGLILTHSREWTAIAAQFFEGKSTAL
;
A
#
# COMPACT_ATOMS: atom_id res chain seq x y z
N MET A 1 -15.06 -10.93 5.12
CA MET A 1 -13.65 -11.23 5.46
C MET A 1 -13.01 -10.10 6.28
N ALA A 2 -13.06 -8.83 5.84
CA ALA A 2 -12.56 -7.67 6.60
C ALA A 2 -13.09 -7.57 8.05
N ALA A 3 -14.39 -7.80 8.28
CA ALA A 3 -14.96 -7.82 9.63
C ALA A 3 -14.39 -8.93 10.53
N ALA A 4 -14.03 -10.10 9.97
CA ALA A 4 -13.48 -11.23 10.73
C ALA A 4 -12.00 -11.05 11.07
N VAL A 5 -11.23 -10.43 10.17
CA VAL A 5 -9.84 -10.01 10.43
C VAL A 5 -9.82 -8.88 11.48
N TYR A 6 -10.72 -7.91 11.34
CA TYR A 6 -10.89 -6.83 12.31
C TYR A 6 -11.31 -7.35 13.71
N LEU A 7 -12.23 -8.31 13.78
CA LEU A 7 -12.67 -8.97 15.03
C LEU A 7 -11.58 -9.80 15.71
N LYS A 8 -10.64 -10.42 14.96
CA LYS A 8 -9.53 -11.19 15.54
C LYS A 8 -8.34 -10.31 15.93
N ALA A 9 -7.95 -9.35 15.09
CA ALA A 9 -6.86 -8.42 15.37
C ALA A 9 -7.18 -7.48 16.55
N ASN A 10 -8.45 -7.12 16.70
CA ASN A 10 -8.93 -6.27 17.80
C ASN A 10 -9.75 -7.07 18.82
N GLY A 11 -9.55 -8.38 18.94
CA GLY A 11 -10.40 -9.25 19.77
C GLY A 11 -10.57 -8.75 21.21
N LEU A 12 -9.52 -8.16 21.79
CA LEU A 12 -9.58 -7.53 23.12
C LEU A 12 -10.27 -6.16 23.11
N THR A 13 -9.95 -5.29 22.16
CA THR A 13 -10.50 -3.93 22.08
C THR A 13 -11.97 -3.92 21.66
N LEU A 14 -12.37 -4.76 20.70
CA LEU A 14 -13.77 -4.96 20.31
C LEU A 14 -14.57 -5.75 21.36
N ALA A 15 -13.99 -6.75 22.02
CA ALA A 15 -14.65 -7.37 23.17
C ALA A 15 -14.85 -6.35 24.29
N GLY A 16 -13.89 -5.47 24.55
CA GLY A 16 -13.99 -4.38 25.51
C GLY A 16 -15.09 -3.39 25.16
N VAL A 17 -15.18 -2.94 23.90
CA VAL A 17 -16.23 -2.04 23.42
C VAL A 17 -17.61 -2.72 23.38
N ALA A 18 -17.69 -4.00 22.99
CA ALA A 18 -18.93 -4.77 23.01
C ALA A 18 -19.41 -5.03 24.45
N LEU A 19 -18.52 -5.36 25.38
CA LEU A 19 -18.81 -5.48 26.81
C LEU A 19 -19.26 -4.15 27.43
N ALA A 20 -18.64 -3.05 27.03
CA ALA A 20 -19.01 -1.70 27.49
C ALA A 20 -20.37 -1.23 26.95
N SER A 21 -20.69 -1.57 25.70
CA SER A 21 -21.95 -1.17 25.05
C SER A 21 -23.15 -2.06 25.41
N LEU A 22 -22.91 -3.32 25.81
CA LEU A 22 -23.96 -4.24 26.26
C LEU A 22 -24.37 -4.08 27.73
N CYS A 23 -23.70 -3.23 28.52
CA CYS A 23 -23.95 -3.16 29.97
C CYS A 23 -23.94 -1.73 30.58
N PRO A 24 -24.87 -0.83 30.21
CA PRO A 24 -25.08 0.39 31.00
C PRO A 24 -25.54 0.08 32.44
N THR A 25 -26.26 -1.02 32.65
CA THR A 25 -26.90 -1.39 33.94
C THR A 25 -26.09 -2.38 34.79
N PHE A 26 -25.19 -3.18 34.21
CA PHE A 26 -24.30 -4.08 34.97
C PHE A 26 -22.90 -3.49 35.24
N GLY A 27 -22.47 -2.49 34.46
CA GLY A 27 -21.14 -1.88 34.58
C GLY A 27 -20.91 -1.16 35.92
N LEU A 28 -21.92 -0.49 36.47
CA LEU A 28 -21.78 0.23 37.75
C LEU A 28 -21.75 -0.71 38.98
N LEU A 29 -22.38 -1.89 38.91
CA LEU A 29 -22.39 -2.86 40.01
C LEU A 29 -21.24 -3.88 39.94
N ALA A 30 -20.74 -4.22 38.73
CA ALA A 30 -19.59 -5.08 38.55
C ALA A 30 -18.24 -4.34 38.67
N ALA A 31 -18.16 -3.07 38.23
CA ALA A 31 -16.92 -2.27 38.34
C ALA A 31 -16.51 -1.98 39.79
N ALA A 32 -17.45 -1.99 40.75
CA ALA A 32 -17.14 -1.85 42.17
C ALA A 32 -16.45 -3.09 42.78
N ARG A 33 -16.62 -4.29 42.18
CA ARG A 33 -16.02 -5.56 42.66
C ARG A 33 -14.87 -6.07 41.80
N PHE A 34 -14.78 -5.69 40.53
CA PHE A 34 -13.72 -6.10 39.61
C PHE A 34 -12.80 -4.93 39.22
N LYS A 35 -12.04 -4.44 40.20
CA LYS A 35 -10.93 -3.48 40.00
C LYS A 35 -10.01 -3.81 38.80
N PRO A 36 -9.62 -5.08 38.53
CA PRO A 36 -8.76 -5.37 37.38
C PRO A 36 -9.45 -5.18 36.03
N ALA A 37 -10.76 -5.46 35.92
CA ALA A 37 -11.49 -5.28 34.66
C ALA A 37 -11.68 -3.79 34.32
N ALA A 38 -11.98 -2.96 35.32
CA ALA A 38 -12.03 -1.51 35.16
C ALA A 38 -10.67 -0.92 34.75
N ALA A 39 -9.58 -1.40 35.36
CA ALA A 39 -8.22 -0.97 35.01
C ALA A 39 -7.85 -1.36 33.56
N LEU A 40 -8.18 -2.58 33.13
CA LEU A 40 -7.95 -3.02 31.76
C LEU A 40 -8.75 -2.19 30.74
N LEU A 41 -10.03 -1.90 31.02
CA LEU A 41 -10.85 -1.06 30.15
C LEU A 41 -10.30 0.37 30.06
N VAL A 42 -9.85 0.96 31.17
CA VAL A 42 -9.22 2.29 31.16
C VAL A 42 -7.92 2.26 30.36
N ALA A 43 -7.10 1.21 30.50
CA ALA A 43 -5.88 1.06 29.72
C ALA A 43 -6.17 0.93 28.22
N GLU A 44 -7.16 0.13 27.82
CA GLU A 44 -7.62 -0.01 26.43
C GLU A 44 -8.14 1.33 25.89
N LEU A 45 -8.99 2.04 26.64
CA LEU A 45 -9.51 3.34 26.20
C LEU A 45 -8.41 4.40 26.10
N ALA A 46 -7.45 4.41 27.03
CA ALA A 46 -6.29 5.30 26.98
C ALA A 46 -5.40 4.97 25.77
N PHE A 47 -5.22 3.68 25.47
CA PHE A 47 -4.45 3.21 24.33
C PHE A 47 -5.13 3.55 23.00
N VAL A 48 -6.45 3.35 22.89
CA VAL A 48 -7.24 3.83 21.74
C VAL A 48 -7.16 5.34 21.63
N GLY A 49 -7.31 6.08 22.72
CA GLY A 49 -7.18 7.54 22.75
C GLY A 49 -5.80 8.02 22.28
N TRP A 50 -4.74 7.31 22.65
CA TRP A 50 -3.37 7.55 22.16
C TRP A 50 -3.24 7.26 20.66
N ARG A 51 -3.79 6.15 20.16
CA ARG A 51 -3.81 5.85 18.71
C ARG A 51 -4.56 6.91 17.90
N LEU A 52 -5.72 7.35 18.40
CA LEU A 52 -6.55 8.38 17.76
C LEU A 52 -5.92 9.78 17.81
N SER A 53 -4.95 10.02 18.70
CA SER A 53 -4.21 11.28 18.76
C SER A 53 -2.99 11.31 17.82
N GLY A 54 -2.68 10.19 17.16
CA GLY A 54 -1.65 10.09 16.14
C GLY A 54 -1.82 11.17 15.08
N THR A 55 -0.76 11.95 14.84
CA THR A 55 -0.74 12.96 13.79
C THR A 55 -0.07 12.40 12.56
N MET A 56 -0.66 12.65 11.38
CA MET A 56 -0.03 12.35 10.10
C MET A 56 1.43 12.85 10.06
N PRO A 57 2.39 12.01 9.64
CA PRO A 57 3.79 12.44 9.58
C PRO A 57 3.95 13.58 8.58
N LYS A 58 4.96 14.43 8.80
CA LYS A 58 5.16 15.64 7.98
C LYS A 58 5.31 15.29 6.50
N GLY A 59 4.54 15.98 5.65
CA GLY A 59 4.55 15.80 4.20
C GLY A 59 3.54 14.78 3.69
N TRP A 60 2.96 13.95 4.57
CA TRP A 60 1.87 13.06 4.22
C TRP A 60 0.51 13.75 4.35
N ARG A 61 -0.39 13.42 3.44
CA ARG A 61 -1.77 13.91 3.37
C ARG A 61 -2.69 12.74 3.04
N TYR A 62 -3.83 12.69 3.69
CA TYR A 62 -4.94 11.87 3.26
C TYR A 62 -5.90 12.75 2.45
N CYS A 63 -6.31 12.28 1.27
CA CYS A 63 -7.23 13.03 0.42
C CYS A 63 -8.40 12.15 -0.03
N GLU A 64 -9.62 12.69 0.06
CA GLU A 64 -10.81 12.14 -0.59
C GLU A 64 -11.15 13.02 -1.79
N ASN A 65 -11.09 12.44 -2.99
CA ASN A 65 -11.13 13.15 -4.25
C ASN A 65 -10.04 14.24 -4.27
N ARG A 66 -10.42 15.52 -4.31
CA ARG A 66 -9.49 16.66 -4.30
C ARG A 66 -9.29 17.27 -2.91
N ASP A 67 -10.06 16.84 -1.93
CA ASP A 67 -10.08 17.44 -0.61
C ASP A 67 -9.12 16.69 0.31
N CYS A 68 -7.99 17.34 0.61
CA CYS A 68 -6.99 16.81 1.52
C CYS A 68 -7.28 17.28 2.95
N GLY A 69 -7.37 16.33 3.88
CA GLY A 69 -7.77 16.62 5.25
C GLY A 69 -7.31 15.54 6.22
N ARG A 70 -8.02 15.45 7.35
CA ARG A 70 -7.82 14.38 8.32
C ARG A 70 -8.42 13.09 7.77
N ALA A 71 -7.68 11.99 7.91
CA ALA A 71 -8.25 10.68 7.67
C ALA A 71 -9.41 10.40 8.64
N PRO A 72 -10.37 9.55 8.27
CA PRO A 72 -11.42 9.13 9.19
C PRO A 72 -10.81 8.55 10.47
N TRP A 73 -11.25 9.01 11.65
CA TRP A 73 -10.68 8.59 12.93
C TRP A 73 -10.66 7.06 13.11
N TRP A 74 -11.65 6.35 12.57
CA TRP A 74 -11.74 4.90 12.66
C TRP A 74 -10.59 4.19 11.93
N SER A 75 -9.94 4.86 10.97
CA SER A 75 -8.81 4.28 10.23
C SER A 75 -7.55 4.17 11.09
N HIS A 76 -7.54 4.79 12.27
CA HIS A 76 -6.45 4.70 13.24
C HIS A 76 -6.74 3.72 14.39
N LEU A 77 -7.89 3.02 14.38
CA LEU A 77 -8.27 2.12 15.48
C LEU A 77 -7.33 0.94 15.65
N ALA A 78 -6.79 0.43 14.54
CA ALA A 78 -5.85 -0.68 14.51
C ALA A 78 -4.60 -0.26 13.73
N PRO A 79 -3.39 -0.40 14.30
CA PRO A 79 -2.14 -0.30 13.58
C PRO A 79 -2.16 -1.18 12.34
N GLU A 80 -1.53 -0.67 11.28
CA GLU A 80 -1.43 -1.41 10.04
C GLU A 80 -0.66 -2.72 10.22
N SER A 81 0.46 -2.69 10.95
CA SER A 81 1.28 -3.87 11.25
C SER A 81 0.49 -4.98 11.93
N GLU A 82 -0.32 -4.66 12.95
CA GLU A 82 -1.19 -5.64 13.63
C GLU A 82 -2.16 -6.31 12.66
N ALA A 83 -2.79 -5.52 11.78
CA ALA A 83 -3.71 -6.03 10.77
C ALA A 83 -2.99 -6.89 9.71
N VAL A 84 -1.77 -6.51 9.32
CA VAL A 84 -0.94 -7.26 8.37
C VAL A 84 -0.48 -8.59 8.96
N PHE A 85 0.07 -8.60 10.18
CA PHE A 85 0.51 -9.83 10.84
C PHE A 85 -0.67 -10.76 11.12
N ALA A 86 -1.81 -10.25 11.58
CA ALA A 86 -3.02 -11.05 11.75
C ALA A 86 -3.50 -11.65 10.42
N GLY A 87 -3.48 -10.87 9.33
CA GLY A 87 -3.84 -11.34 8.00
C GLY A 87 -2.88 -12.41 7.46
N LEU A 88 -1.58 -12.25 7.72
CA LEU A 88 -0.54 -13.20 7.33
C LEU A 88 -0.70 -14.54 8.07
N GLU A 89 -0.89 -14.50 9.39
CA GLU A 89 -1.14 -15.70 10.21
C GLU A 89 -2.41 -16.43 9.79
N LEU A 90 -3.51 -15.70 9.55
CA LEU A 90 -4.75 -16.30 9.05
C LEU A 90 -4.58 -16.94 7.68
N SER A 91 -3.80 -16.31 6.79
CA SER A 91 -3.50 -16.85 5.46
C SER A 91 -2.65 -18.12 5.54
N HIS A 92 -1.73 -18.18 6.50
CA HIS A 92 -0.92 -19.35 6.77
C HIS A 92 -1.76 -20.51 7.32
N LEU A 93 -2.58 -20.25 8.35
CA LEU A 93 -3.50 -21.24 8.93
C LEU A 93 -4.52 -21.76 7.92
N ALA A 94 -4.93 -20.94 6.95
CA ALA A 94 -5.81 -21.34 5.85
C ALA A 94 -5.10 -22.11 4.73
N GLY A 95 -3.77 -22.31 4.81
CA GLY A 95 -2.98 -22.99 3.77
C GLY A 95 -2.76 -22.16 2.50
N VAL A 96 -3.09 -20.87 2.51
CA VAL A 96 -2.86 -19.97 1.37
C VAL A 96 -1.38 -19.59 1.26
N VAL A 97 -0.70 -19.49 2.42
CA VAL A 97 0.73 -19.19 2.51
C VAL A 97 1.44 -20.37 3.21
N GLY A 98 2.34 -21.04 2.49
CA GLY A 98 3.17 -22.11 3.07
C GLY A 98 4.25 -21.58 4.02
N ASP A 99 4.79 -22.47 4.86
CA ASP A 99 5.67 -22.15 6.00
C ASP A 99 6.88 -21.26 5.63
N SER A 100 7.57 -21.59 4.54
CA SER A 100 8.75 -20.84 4.11
C SER A 100 8.41 -19.41 3.69
N LYS A 101 7.27 -19.22 3.00
CA LYS A 101 6.76 -17.90 2.60
C LYS A 101 6.24 -17.13 3.80
N HIS A 102 5.61 -17.82 4.74
CA HIS A 102 5.12 -17.22 5.98
C HIS A 102 6.29 -16.60 6.77
N ALA A 103 7.33 -17.37 7.03
CA ALA A 103 8.52 -16.90 7.74
C ALA A 103 9.23 -15.75 7.00
N SER A 104 9.37 -15.86 5.67
CA SER A 104 9.98 -14.80 4.85
C SER A 104 9.19 -13.49 4.91
N PHE A 105 7.86 -13.54 4.70
CA PHE A 105 7.01 -12.35 4.78
C PHE A 105 6.99 -11.77 6.18
N HIS A 106 6.87 -12.61 7.21
CA HIS A 106 6.84 -12.17 8.59
C HIS A 106 8.11 -11.38 8.94
N ASN A 107 9.30 -11.91 8.61
CA ASN A 107 10.56 -11.21 8.86
C ASN A 107 10.68 -9.91 8.03
N THR A 108 10.33 -9.96 6.74
CA THR A 108 10.41 -8.80 5.85
C THR A 108 9.51 -7.66 6.34
N PHE A 109 8.26 -7.96 6.71
CA PHE A 109 7.35 -6.93 7.22
C PHE A 109 7.77 -6.43 8.59
N ARG A 110 8.23 -7.31 9.49
CA ARG A 110 8.74 -6.91 10.80
C ARG A 110 9.88 -5.92 10.68
N GLU A 111 10.90 -6.24 9.89
CA GLU A 111 12.02 -5.33 9.66
C GLU A 111 11.56 -4.01 9.03
N ALA A 112 10.62 -4.06 8.08
CA ALA A 112 10.11 -2.87 7.42
C ALA A 112 9.34 -1.95 8.38
N TYR A 113 8.42 -2.49 9.20
CA TYR A 113 7.68 -1.71 10.20
C TYR A 113 8.57 -1.22 11.34
N GLU A 114 9.50 -2.04 11.84
CA GLU A 114 10.46 -1.63 12.88
C GLU A 114 11.32 -0.45 12.41
N SER A 115 11.70 -0.42 11.12
CA SER A 115 12.44 0.70 10.54
C SER A 115 11.61 1.99 10.32
N GLN A 116 10.30 1.92 10.52
CA GLN A 116 9.33 2.98 10.18
C GLN A 116 8.34 3.28 11.31
N ALA A 117 8.67 2.91 12.55
CA ALA A 117 7.76 3.06 13.70
C ALA A 117 7.21 4.49 13.87
N ASP A 118 8.02 5.51 13.57
CA ASP A 118 7.64 6.92 13.65
C ASP A 118 6.60 7.34 12.59
N VAL A 119 6.53 6.62 11.47
CA VAL A 119 5.61 6.89 10.37
C VAL A 119 4.30 6.14 10.58
N GLU A 120 4.39 4.85 10.94
CA GLU A 120 3.23 3.97 11.04
C GLU A 120 2.17 4.51 12.01
N GLY A 121 2.59 5.01 13.17
CA GLY A 121 1.67 5.54 14.19
C GLY A 121 0.86 6.76 13.75
N GLY A 122 1.25 7.43 12.66
CA GLY A 122 0.59 8.62 12.15
C GLY A 122 -0.29 8.39 10.91
N LEU A 123 -0.04 7.33 10.12
CA LEU A 123 -0.78 7.07 8.89
C LEU A 123 -2.07 6.29 9.17
N PRO A 124 -3.13 6.50 8.38
CA PRO A 124 -4.35 5.72 8.52
C PRO A 124 -4.12 4.29 8.03
N ASN A 125 -4.73 3.32 8.69
CA ASN A 125 -4.68 1.93 8.27
C ASN A 125 -5.39 1.78 6.91
N PRO A 126 -4.64 1.51 5.83
CA PRO A 126 -5.15 1.42 4.46
C PRO A 126 -6.13 0.26 4.30
N LEU A 127 -6.03 -0.81 5.12
CA LEU A 127 -6.94 -1.95 5.05
C LEU A 127 -8.36 -1.61 5.48
N LEU A 128 -8.53 -0.51 6.20
CA LEU A 128 -9.83 -0.01 6.61
C LEU A 128 -10.38 1.03 5.60
N LEU A 129 -9.55 1.54 4.71
CA LEU A 129 -9.91 2.54 3.70
C LEU A 129 -10.12 1.84 2.35
N TRP A 130 -11.23 2.10 1.66
CA TRP A 130 -11.44 1.65 0.27
C TRP A 130 -12.00 2.77 -0.57
N SER A 131 -11.60 2.87 -1.83
CA SER A 131 -12.25 3.76 -2.78
C SER A 131 -13.50 3.12 -3.38
N THR A 132 -14.44 3.98 -3.77
CA THR A 132 -15.58 3.62 -4.64
C THR A 132 -15.38 4.26 -6.01
N ARG A 133 -16.39 4.18 -6.89
CA ARG A 133 -16.34 4.90 -8.17
C ARG A 133 -16.52 6.41 -7.98
N GLU A 134 -17.20 6.82 -6.92
CA GLU A 134 -17.59 8.19 -6.59
C GLU A 134 -16.65 8.85 -5.57
N THR A 135 -15.93 8.05 -4.80
CA THR A 135 -15.03 8.54 -3.74
C THR A 135 -13.67 7.88 -3.89
N VAL A 136 -12.70 8.65 -4.38
CA VAL A 136 -11.32 8.22 -4.55
C VAL A 136 -10.50 8.64 -3.35
N ARG A 137 -10.04 7.67 -2.56
CA ARG A 137 -9.20 7.87 -1.39
C ARG A 137 -7.74 7.67 -1.79
N THR A 138 -6.90 8.64 -1.45
CA THR A 138 -5.46 8.61 -1.75
C THR A 138 -4.64 8.96 -0.52
N LEU A 139 -3.49 8.30 -0.38
CA LEU A 139 -2.39 8.80 0.43
C LEU A 139 -1.42 9.54 -0.48
N VAL A 140 -1.09 10.77 -0.09
CA VAL A 140 -0.23 11.66 -0.87
C VAL A 140 0.95 12.08 -0.02
N ARG A 141 2.17 11.86 -0.50
CA ARG A 141 3.38 12.45 0.07
C ARG A 141 3.89 13.54 -0.85
N VAL A 142 4.02 14.75 -0.30
CA VAL A 142 4.63 15.89 -1.00
C VAL A 142 5.99 16.18 -0.36
N PRO A 143 7.11 16.14 -1.11
CA PRO A 143 8.41 16.45 -0.55
C PRO A 143 8.48 17.92 -0.11
N PRO A 144 9.25 18.26 0.94
CA PRO A 144 9.37 19.63 1.42
C PRO A 144 9.84 20.59 0.32
N GLY A 145 9.16 21.73 0.17
CA GLY A 145 9.52 22.75 -0.82
C GLY A 145 9.21 22.37 -2.28
N ALA A 146 8.47 21.30 -2.52
CA ALA A 146 8.11 20.88 -3.87
C ALA A 146 7.32 21.96 -4.63
N ALA A 147 7.79 22.28 -5.84
CA ALA A 147 7.07 23.07 -6.82
C ALA A 147 7.29 22.45 -8.20
N ARG A 148 6.21 22.07 -8.89
CA ARG A 148 6.27 21.33 -10.17
C ARG A 148 7.17 20.08 -10.08
N ALA A 149 7.05 19.32 -9.00
CA ALA A 149 7.80 18.08 -8.80
C ALA A 149 7.27 16.96 -9.72
N PRO A 150 8.13 16.02 -10.15
CA PRO A 150 7.66 14.78 -10.78
C PRO A 150 6.77 13.99 -9.81
N CYS A 151 5.88 13.17 -10.35
CA CYS A 151 4.92 12.41 -9.56
C CYS A 151 4.99 10.92 -9.88
N VAL A 152 4.96 10.07 -8.86
CA VAL A 152 4.69 8.64 -8.97
C VAL A 152 3.28 8.37 -8.49
N VAL A 153 2.46 7.78 -9.35
CA VAL A 153 1.21 7.13 -8.96
C VAL A 153 1.51 5.67 -8.67
N PHE A 154 1.28 5.24 -7.42
CA PHE A 154 1.56 3.87 -6.99
C PHE A 154 0.28 3.02 -6.93
N LEU A 155 0.27 1.89 -7.64
CA LEU A 155 -0.81 0.90 -7.60
C LEU A 155 -0.34 -0.33 -6.83
N HIS A 156 -0.94 -0.54 -5.66
CA HIS A 156 -0.59 -1.63 -4.76
C HIS A 156 -0.98 -3.02 -5.32
N GLY A 157 -0.36 -4.06 -4.77
CA GLY A 157 -0.69 -5.46 -5.07
C GLY A 157 -1.77 -6.05 -4.16
N PHE A 158 -1.76 -7.38 -4.04
CA PHE A 158 -2.51 -8.06 -2.98
C PHE A 158 -1.98 -7.65 -1.59
N GLY A 159 -2.88 -7.44 -0.64
CA GLY A 159 -2.58 -6.94 0.70
C GLY A 159 -2.80 -5.42 0.87
N GLY A 160 -3.24 -4.71 -0.18
CA GLY A 160 -3.57 -3.29 -0.07
C GLY A 160 -2.35 -2.35 -0.06
N LEU A 161 -2.61 -1.07 0.19
CA LEU A 161 -1.62 0.02 0.17
C LEU A 161 -0.82 0.12 1.48
N LEU A 162 0.06 -0.83 1.75
CA LEU A 162 0.82 -0.83 3.01
C LEU A 162 1.83 0.33 3.09
N THR A 163 1.94 0.91 4.29
CA THR A 163 2.86 1.99 4.66
C THR A 163 4.32 1.69 4.30
N PRO A 164 4.87 0.47 4.53
CA PRO A 164 6.21 0.11 4.08
C PRO A 164 6.50 0.34 2.60
N TYR A 165 5.54 0.06 1.72
CA TYR A 165 5.72 0.28 0.28
C TYR A 165 5.87 1.76 -0.02
N MET A 166 5.03 2.56 0.63
CA MET A 166 4.95 4.00 0.45
C MET A 166 6.21 4.72 0.94
N GLU A 167 6.74 4.30 2.08
CA GLU A 167 8.00 4.83 2.59
C GLU A 167 9.22 4.42 1.76
N VAL A 168 9.24 3.19 1.22
CA VAL A 168 10.31 2.78 0.29
C VAL A 168 10.30 3.66 -0.96
N ILE A 169 9.13 3.89 -1.58
CA ILE A 169 9.03 4.73 -2.77
C ILE A 169 9.48 6.15 -2.45
N ALA A 170 8.98 6.72 -1.35
CA ALA A 170 9.29 8.07 -0.93
C ALA A 170 10.78 8.28 -0.62
N THR A 171 11.42 7.30 0.01
CA THR A 171 12.84 7.38 0.38
C THR A 171 13.75 7.14 -0.81
N GLY A 172 13.39 6.20 -1.70
CA GLY A 172 14.17 5.93 -2.92
C GLY A 172 13.98 6.96 -4.03
N LEU A 173 12.88 7.72 -4.00
CA LEU A 173 12.56 8.78 -4.95
C LEU A 173 12.27 10.12 -4.22
N PRO A 174 13.23 10.68 -3.47
CA PRO A 174 12.99 11.75 -2.51
C PRO A 174 12.52 13.09 -3.13
N GLY A 175 12.72 13.29 -4.43
CA GLY A 175 12.26 14.46 -5.17
C GLY A 175 10.85 14.33 -5.77
N TYR A 176 10.20 13.17 -5.59
CA TYR A 176 8.92 12.88 -6.23
C TYR A 176 7.76 13.09 -5.26
N VAL A 177 6.65 13.62 -5.78
CA VAL A 177 5.35 13.48 -5.13
C VAL A 177 4.92 12.03 -5.30
N VAL A 178 4.48 11.38 -4.22
CA VAL A 178 3.91 10.03 -4.27
C VAL A 178 2.42 10.14 -4.08
N VAL A 179 1.63 9.69 -5.05
CA VAL A 179 0.17 9.60 -4.97
C VAL A 179 -0.21 8.13 -5.02
N ALA A 180 -0.78 7.62 -3.95
CA ALA A 180 -1.20 6.24 -3.88
C ALA A 180 -2.71 6.13 -3.66
N PRO A 181 -3.48 5.90 -4.74
CA PRO A 181 -4.88 5.56 -4.58
C PRO A 181 -5.04 4.23 -3.84
N GLN A 182 -6.01 4.18 -2.95
CA GLN A 182 -6.40 2.98 -2.23
C GLN A 182 -7.63 2.38 -2.91
N LEU A 183 -7.56 1.14 -3.42
CA LEU A 183 -8.70 0.52 -4.10
C LEU A 183 -9.44 -0.47 -3.20
N ASP A 184 -8.82 -1.61 -2.95
CA ASP A 184 -9.29 -2.74 -2.15
C ASP A 184 -8.08 -3.52 -1.62
N ASP A 185 -8.32 -4.61 -0.88
CA ASP A 185 -7.25 -5.46 -0.34
C ASP A 185 -6.63 -6.40 -1.39
N VAL A 186 -7.29 -6.63 -2.52
CA VAL A 186 -6.83 -7.58 -3.55
C VAL A 186 -6.09 -6.94 -4.72
N GLY A 187 -6.17 -5.62 -4.89
CA GLY A 187 -5.62 -4.91 -6.04
C GLY A 187 -6.43 -5.17 -7.33
N GLY A 188 -7.76 -5.06 -7.25
CA GLY A 188 -8.70 -5.30 -8.35
C GLY A 188 -8.71 -4.24 -9.45
N TRP A 189 -7.52 -3.79 -9.90
CA TRP A 189 -7.35 -2.63 -10.76
C TRP A 189 -8.01 -2.76 -12.12
N GLY A 190 -8.13 -3.97 -12.68
CA GLY A 190 -8.75 -4.21 -13.98
C GLY A 190 -10.28 -4.04 -13.99
N SER A 191 -10.90 -3.87 -12.82
CA SER A 191 -12.33 -3.64 -12.69
C SER A 191 -12.75 -2.21 -13.10
N PRO A 192 -14.03 -1.97 -13.43
CA PRO A 192 -14.52 -0.60 -13.66
C PRO A 192 -14.33 0.33 -12.46
N ARG A 193 -14.30 -0.22 -11.24
CA ARG A 193 -13.96 0.54 -10.03
C ARG A 193 -12.49 0.95 -10.02
N GLY A 194 -11.58 0.02 -10.32
CA GLY A 194 -10.14 0.31 -10.42
C GLY A 194 -9.85 1.39 -11.46
N GLU A 195 -10.49 1.32 -12.62
CA GLU A 195 -10.38 2.35 -13.65
C GLU A 195 -10.86 3.73 -13.17
N ALA A 196 -12.03 3.80 -12.52
CA ALA A 196 -12.55 5.05 -11.96
C ALA A 196 -11.60 5.65 -10.92
N VAL A 197 -11.00 4.81 -10.07
CA VAL A 197 -10.05 5.22 -9.04
C VAL A 197 -8.76 5.77 -9.63
N VAL A 198 -8.17 5.10 -10.63
CA VAL A 198 -6.94 5.58 -11.30
C VAL A 198 -7.20 6.91 -12.00
N LYS A 199 -8.30 7.03 -12.75
CA LYS A 199 -8.67 8.28 -13.44
C LYS A 199 -8.96 9.41 -12.46
N GLY A 200 -9.68 9.12 -11.37
CA GLY A 200 -9.98 10.09 -10.33
C GLY A 200 -8.72 10.58 -9.62
N ALA A 201 -7.77 9.70 -9.32
CA ALA A 201 -6.48 10.07 -8.73
C ALA A 201 -5.67 10.98 -9.66
N LEU A 202 -5.62 10.69 -10.97
CA LEU A 202 -4.99 11.55 -11.97
C LEU A 202 -5.67 12.92 -12.08
N ALA A 203 -7.00 12.97 -12.00
CA ALA A 203 -7.78 14.20 -12.03
C ALA A 203 -7.68 15.03 -10.73
N ALA A 204 -7.18 14.42 -9.65
CA ALA A 204 -7.01 15.01 -8.33
C ALA A 204 -5.54 15.18 -7.92
N LEU A 205 -4.60 15.08 -8.87
CA LEU A 205 -3.18 15.33 -8.59
C LEU A 205 -2.99 16.70 -7.93
N PRO A 206 -2.16 16.77 -6.86
CA PRO A 206 -1.97 18.00 -6.11
C PRO A 206 -1.26 19.07 -6.96
N PRO A 207 -1.45 20.37 -6.66
CA PRO A 207 -0.92 21.47 -7.48
C PRO A 207 0.61 21.51 -7.56
N GLU A 208 1.31 20.87 -6.62
CA GLU A 208 2.76 20.74 -6.62
C GLU A 208 3.29 19.83 -7.74
N VAL A 209 2.42 19.06 -8.42
CA VAL A 209 2.82 18.09 -9.45
C VAL A 209 2.99 18.72 -10.83
N ASP A 210 4.11 18.41 -11.48
CA ASP A 210 4.28 18.59 -12.91
C ASP A 210 3.55 17.50 -13.70
N ARG A 211 2.41 17.87 -14.30
CA ARG A 211 1.56 16.94 -15.05
C ARG A 211 2.21 16.32 -16.28
N SER A 212 3.33 16.86 -16.78
CA SER A 212 4.11 16.25 -17.86
C SER A 212 5.02 15.12 -17.39
N ARG A 213 5.24 14.99 -16.07
CA ARG A 213 6.15 14.04 -15.45
C ARG A 213 5.42 13.19 -14.40
N VAL A 214 4.29 12.62 -14.81
CA VAL A 214 3.52 11.66 -14.01
C VAL A 214 3.87 10.25 -14.46
N PHE A 215 4.37 9.46 -13.53
CA PHE A 215 4.84 8.10 -13.75
C PHE A 215 3.96 7.11 -13.01
N LEU A 216 3.90 5.88 -13.52
CA LEU A 216 3.24 4.78 -12.86
C LEU A 216 4.27 3.87 -12.19
N VAL A 217 4.01 3.47 -10.94
CA VAL A 217 4.65 2.31 -10.32
C VAL A 217 3.55 1.32 -9.95
N GLY A 218 3.61 0.11 -10.50
CA GLY A 218 2.74 -0.99 -10.11
C GLY A 218 3.49 -2.01 -9.25
N LEU A 219 2.79 -2.69 -8.34
CA LEU A 219 3.27 -3.87 -7.63
C LEU A 219 2.32 -5.06 -7.83
N SER A 220 2.83 -6.23 -8.22
CA SER A 220 2.06 -7.48 -8.28
C SER A 220 0.77 -7.31 -9.10
N ASN A 221 -0.42 -7.44 -8.51
CA ASN A 221 -1.69 -7.13 -9.18
C ASN A 221 -1.78 -5.69 -9.72
N GLY A 222 -1.20 -4.71 -9.02
CA GLY A 222 -1.04 -3.33 -9.50
C GLY A 222 -0.14 -3.22 -10.73
N SER A 223 0.80 -4.14 -10.92
CA SER A 223 1.57 -4.24 -12.16
C SER A 223 0.77 -4.97 -13.24
N LEU A 224 0.30 -6.18 -12.97
CA LEU A 224 -0.42 -7.03 -13.93
C LEU A 224 -1.62 -6.31 -14.53
N GLN A 225 -2.52 -5.85 -13.68
CA GLN A 225 -3.76 -5.21 -14.12
C GLN A 225 -3.56 -3.72 -14.40
N GLY A 226 -2.59 -3.08 -13.74
CA GLY A 226 -2.29 -1.67 -13.96
C GLY A 226 -1.50 -1.37 -15.24
N THR A 227 -0.89 -2.38 -15.88
CA THR A 227 -0.19 -2.21 -17.17
C THR A 227 -1.09 -1.54 -18.21
N ARG A 228 -2.40 -1.82 -18.18
CA ARG A 228 -3.37 -1.22 -19.11
C ARG A 228 -3.50 0.30 -18.99
N TYR A 229 -3.12 0.87 -17.85
CA TYR A 229 -3.16 2.31 -17.59
C TYR A 229 -1.87 3.02 -18.01
N SER A 230 -0.81 2.28 -18.36
CA SER A 230 0.46 2.87 -18.79
C SER A 230 0.37 3.96 -19.86
N PRO A 231 -0.56 3.95 -20.84
CA PRO A 231 -0.69 5.05 -21.79
C PRO A 231 -1.11 6.39 -21.18
N LEU A 232 -1.60 6.40 -19.94
CA LEU A 232 -1.96 7.62 -19.20
C LEU A 232 -0.76 8.29 -18.52
N PHE A 233 0.41 7.64 -18.55
CA PHE A 233 1.62 8.07 -17.83
C PHE A 233 2.76 8.31 -18.81
N ALA A 234 3.72 9.14 -18.40
CA ALA A 234 4.93 9.38 -19.20
C ALA A 234 5.76 8.10 -19.34
N LYS A 235 5.89 7.34 -18.24
CA LYS A 235 6.56 6.03 -18.18
C LYS A 235 5.96 5.19 -17.06
N ALA A 236 6.08 3.86 -17.14
CA ALA A 236 5.61 2.94 -16.11
C ALA A 236 6.70 1.96 -15.68
N VAL A 237 6.87 1.79 -14.36
CA VAL A 237 7.69 0.74 -13.74
C VAL A 237 6.75 -0.29 -13.12
N LEU A 238 6.93 -1.55 -13.45
CA LEU A 238 6.02 -2.64 -13.11
C LEU A 238 6.81 -3.69 -12.33
N LEU A 239 6.58 -3.72 -11.01
CA LEU A 239 7.30 -4.59 -10.08
C LEU A 239 6.55 -5.93 -9.93
N SER A 240 7.26 -7.04 -10.10
CA SER A 240 6.74 -8.41 -9.88
C SER A 240 5.42 -8.69 -10.63
N GLY A 241 5.29 -8.16 -11.85
CA GLY A 241 4.09 -8.31 -12.69
C GLY A 241 4.21 -7.54 -14.00
N LEU A 242 3.54 -8.02 -15.04
CA LEU A 242 3.39 -7.34 -16.33
C LEU A 242 2.14 -7.89 -17.02
N GLY A 243 1.21 -7.03 -17.40
CA GLY A 243 0.01 -7.41 -18.13
C GLY A 243 0.23 -7.44 -19.64
N ASP A 244 -0.68 -8.10 -20.35
CA ASP A 244 -0.66 -8.25 -21.79
C ASP A 244 -1.25 -7.04 -22.55
N THR A 245 -1.75 -6.03 -21.84
CA THR A 245 -2.38 -4.83 -22.39
C THR A 245 -1.74 -3.58 -21.82
N GLY A 246 -1.32 -2.66 -22.68
CA GLY A 246 -0.63 -1.44 -22.29
C GLY A 246 -0.03 -0.70 -23.49
N GLY A 247 0.73 0.36 -23.21
CA GLY A 247 1.40 1.16 -24.23
C GLY A 247 2.42 2.13 -23.63
N GLY A 248 3.09 2.90 -24.48
CA GLY A 248 4.13 3.84 -24.04
C GLY A 248 5.44 3.12 -23.65
N HIS A 249 6.14 3.69 -22.67
CA HIS A 249 7.45 3.23 -22.22
C HIS A 249 7.33 2.46 -20.89
N LEU A 250 7.60 1.16 -20.93
CA LEU A 250 7.45 0.26 -19.79
C LEU A 250 8.81 -0.29 -19.34
N LEU A 251 8.96 -0.42 -18.03
CA LEU A 251 10.04 -1.18 -17.41
C LEU A 251 9.44 -2.20 -16.46
N ALA A 252 9.56 -3.49 -16.78
CA ALA A 252 9.25 -4.56 -15.84
C ALA A 252 10.50 -4.91 -15.01
N ILE A 253 10.37 -4.94 -13.69
CA ILE A 253 11.40 -5.40 -12.77
C ILE A 253 10.84 -6.59 -12.00
N SER A 254 11.46 -7.77 -12.13
CA SER A 254 10.99 -8.96 -11.42
C SER A 254 12.15 -9.74 -10.80
N GLY A 255 11.84 -10.46 -9.73
CA GLY A 255 12.76 -11.34 -9.03
C GLY A 255 12.96 -12.65 -9.79
N ARG A 256 14.20 -13.13 -9.86
CA ARG A 256 14.56 -14.44 -10.42
C ARG A 256 13.87 -15.58 -9.68
N SER A 257 13.66 -15.41 -8.37
CA SER A 257 13.07 -16.40 -7.47
C SER A 257 11.60 -16.11 -7.18
N ASP A 258 10.93 -15.27 -7.99
CA ASP A 258 9.51 -14.98 -7.84
C ASP A 258 8.66 -16.22 -8.20
N GLN A 259 8.13 -16.87 -7.17
CA GLN A 259 7.27 -18.06 -7.31
C GLN A 259 5.79 -17.74 -7.56
N ARG A 260 5.38 -16.46 -7.53
CA ARG A 260 4.00 -16.05 -7.77
C ARG A 260 3.80 -15.62 -9.22
N VAL A 261 4.76 -14.86 -9.75
CA VAL A 261 4.78 -14.43 -11.15
C VAL A 261 6.16 -14.72 -11.69
N SER A 262 6.31 -15.86 -12.37
CA SER A 262 7.63 -16.29 -12.83
C SER A 262 8.25 -15.29 -13.79
N PHE A 263 9.58 -15.23 -13.80
CA PHE A 263 10.30 -14.34 -14.70
C PHE A 263 10.03 -14.67 -16.18
N GLU A 264 9.88 -15.95 -16.51
CA GLU A 264 9.56 -16.42 -17.86
C GLU A 264 8.20 -15.90 -18.34
N PHE A 265 7.21 -15.82 -17.43
CA PHE A 265 5.92 -15.21 -17.72
C PHE A 265 6.09 -13.73 -18.07
N ILE A 266 6.84 -12.96 -17.25
CA ILE A 266 7.14 -11.55 -17.51
C ILE A 266 7.82 -11.36 -18.87
N GLU A 267 8.81 -12.19 -19.20
CA GLU A 267 9.47 -12.11 -20.49
C GLU A 267 8.54 -12.43 -21.66
N SER A 268 7.63 -13.39 -21.49
CA SER A 268 6.62 -13.74 -22.49
C SER A 268 5.68 -12.57 -22.77
N GLU A 269 5.15 -11.94 -21.71
CA GLU A 269 4.29 -10.76 -21.84
C GLU A 269 5.04 -9.56 -22.45
N ALA A 270 6.29 -9.35 -22.07
CA ALA A 270 7.12 -8.30 -22.66
C ALA A 270 7.36 -8.54 -24.16
N ARG A 271 7.58 -9.80 -24.59
CA ARG A 271 7.68 -10.14 -26.01
C ARG A 271 6.37 -9.85 -26.75
N ALA A 272 5.23 -10.21 -26.17
CA ALA A 272 3.92 -9.95 -26.77
C ALA A 272 3.65 -8.44 -26.93
N LEU A 273 4.01 -7.62 -25.93
CA LEU A 273 3.91 -6.16 -26.00
C LEU A 273 4.85 -5.55 -27.06
N ARG A 274 6.11 -5.99 -27.10
CA ARG A 274 7.08 -5.54 -28.12
C ARG A 274 6.63 -5.89 -29.53
N ALA A 275 6.04 -7.06 -29.74
CA ALA A 275 5.47 -7.48 -31.03
C ALA A 275 4.35 -6.55 -31.51
N ARG A 276 3.70 -5.80 -30.60
CA ARG A 276 2.71 -4.77 -30.91
C ARG A 276 3.29 -3.35 -30.98
N GLY A 277 4.62 -3.22 -30.94
CA GLY A 277 5.32 -1.93 -31.03
C GLY A 277 5.41 -1.15 -29.71
N VAL A 278 5.11 -1.77 -28.56
CA VAL A 278 5.30 -1.13 -27.25
C VAL A 278 6.77 -1.17 -26.85
N ASP A 279 7.29 -0.05 -26.33
CA ASP A 279 8.65 0.02 -25.79
C ASP A 279 8.68 -0.59 -24.38
N VAL A 280 9.23 -1.80 -24.27
CA VAL A 280 9.30 -2.54 -23.01
C VAL A 280 10.74 -2.92 -22.71
N ALA A 281 11.26 -2.49 -21.58
CA ALA A 281 12.47 -3.02 -20.96
C ALA A 281 12.12 -4.04 -19.87
N VAL A 282 12.99 -5.05 -19.68
CA VAL A 282 12.86 -6.02 -18.58
C VAL A 282 14.17 -6.04 -17.80
N ARG A 283 14.06 -6.00 -16.48
CA ARG A 283 15.16 -6.15 -15.52
C ARG A 283 14.86 -7.31 -14.58
N ARG A 284 15.88 -8.13 -14.36
CA ARG A 284 15.83 -9.28 -13.46
C ARG A 284 16.74 -9.02 -12.28
N LEU A 285 16.22 -9.15 -11.06
CA LEU A 285 16.99 -9.07 -9.82
C LEU A 285 17.09 -10.45 -9.16
N ASP A 286 18.09 -10.68 -8.30
CA ASP A 286 18.14 -11.91 -7.49
C ASP A 286 17.24 -11.82 -6.25
N ALA A 287 15.96 -11.59 -6.51
CA ALA A 287 14.94 -11.34 -5.51
C ALA A 287 13.78 -12.34 -5.64
N ASP A 288 12.90 -12.35 -4.64
CA ASP A 288 11.59 -13.00 -4.71
C ASP A 288 10.48 -11.98 -5.08
N HIS A 289 9.22 -12.38 -4.91
CA HIS A 289 8.07 -11.51 -5.19
C HIS A 289 8.06 -10.23 -4.33
N GLY A 290 8.69 -10.27 -3.15
CA GLY A 290 8.78 -9.18 -2.17
C GLY A 290 9.88 -8.16 -2.47
N LEU A 291 10.43 -8.14 -3.70
CA LEU A 291 11.53 -7.25 -4.11
C LEU A 291 11.31 -5.78 -3.79
N ILE A 292 10.06 -5.32 -3.72
CA ILE A 292 9.75 -3.93 -3.37
C ILE A 292 10.34 -3.55 -2.00
N LEU A 293 10.34 -4.48 -1.04
CA LEU A 293 10.92 -4.27 0.29
C LEU A 293 12.37 -4.75 0.34
N THR A 294 12.63 -5.99 -0.10
CA THR A 294 13.96 -6.64 0.07
C THR A 294 15.05 -6.03 -0.81
N HIS A 295 14.68 -5.42 -1.94
CA HIS A 295 15.60 -4.79 -2.90
C HIS A 295 15.24 -3.32 -3.14
N SER A 296 14.66 -2.67 -2.12
CA SER A 296 14.14 -1.29 -2.15
C SER A 296 15.09 -0.29 -2.82
N ARG A 297 16.36 -0.28 -2.42
CA ARG A 297 17.38 0.65 -2.95
C ARG A 297 17.70 0.39 -4.43
N GLU A 298 17.80 -0.87 -4.81
CA GLU A 298 18.20 -1.25 -6.16
C GLU A 298 17.10 -0.94 -7.17
N TRP A 299 15.85 -1.36 -6.90
CA TRP A 299 14.76 -1.12 -7.84
C TRP A 299 14.44 0.38 -7.97
N THR A 300 14.50 1.16 -6.87
CA THR A 300 14.25 2.61 -6.92
C THR A 300 15.32 3.36 -7.69
N ALA A 301 16.60 2.96 -7.57
CA ALA A 301 17.68 3.52 -8.37
C ALA A 301 17.48 3.26 -9.88
N ILE A 302 17.10 2.02 -10.24
CA ILE A 302 16.77 1.66 -11.62
C ILE A 302 15.57 2.48 -12.12
N ALA A 303 14.52 2.61 -11.30
CA ALA A 303 13.33 3.39 -11.64
C ALA A 303 13.65 4.87 -11.88
N ALA A 304 14.48 5.49 -11.03
CA ALA A 304 14.91 6.88 -11.19
C ALA A 304 15.64 7.09 -12.53
N GLN A 305 16.61 6.23 -12.87
CA GLN A 305 17.31 6.29 -14.16
C GLN A 305 16.34 6.15 -15.34
N PHE A 306 15.41 5.20 -15.25
CA PHE A 306 14.39 4.99 -16.27
C PHE A 306 13.50 6.24 -16.45
N PHE A 307 13.03 6.85 -15.36
CA PHE A 307 12.23 8.06 -15.40
C PHE A 307 12.96 9.22 -16.08
N GLU A 308 14.26 9.39 -15.80
CA GLU A 308 15.12 10.40 -16.40
C GLU A 308 15.49 10.12 -17.87
N GLY A 309 15.14 8.94 -18.42
CA GLY A 309 15.47 8.56 -19.79
C GLY A 309 16.94 8.17 -19.97
N LYS A 310 17.63 7.88 -18.88
CA LYS A 310 18.96 7.30 -18.91
C LYS A 310 18.85 5.84 -19.31
N SER A 311 19.87 5.34 -20.01
CA SER A 311 19.99 3.91 -20.26
C SER A 311 19.99 3.17 -18.94
N THR A 312 19.09 2.20 -18.79
CA THR A 312 19.04 1.32 -17.63
C THR A 312 19.96 0.10 -17.81
N ALA A 313 20.76 0.05 -18.88
CA ALA A 313 21.65 -1.07 -19.15
C ALA A 313 22.78 -1.10 -18.11
N LEU A 314 22.73 -2.11 -17.25
CA LEU A 314 23.83 -2.56 -16.39
C LEU A 314 24.35 -3.88 -16.95
#